data_AF-A0A815S7U2-F1
#
_entry.id   AF-A0A815S7U2-F1
#
_cell.length_a   1.000
_cell.length_b   1.000
_cell.length_c   1.000
_cell.angle_alpha   90.00
_cell.angle_beta   90.00
_cell.angle_gamma   90.00
#
_symmetry.space_group_name_H-M   'P 1'
#
loop_
_entity.id
_entity.type
_entity.pdbx_description
1 polymer ?
#
loop_
_entity_poly.entity_id
_entity_poly.type
_entity_poly.pdbx_seq_one_letter_code
_entity_poly.pdbx_strand_id
1 'polypeptide(L)'
;AQNLIRLGGGSKRVFEASEAAYLEQKYQWSLELTEAPSLYPEDLNMSEIIQLQVLSLQNLASLQTSTNGRNWYLRKALKIQELSYSHQPYVCDENNNDDLNEYRTRHLEELGDRRSAAQVRCNNSAYQMKQQYDNRIKIRPLKLI
;
A
#
# COMPACT_ATOMS: atom_id res chain seq x y z
N ALA A 1 8.73 19.60 -3.65
CA ALA A 1 9.05 18.59 -2.61
C ALA A 1 10.43 18.81 -1.99
N GLN A 2 11.56 18.66 -2.69
CA GLN A 2 12.91 18.81 -2.10
C GLN A 2 13.16 20.14 -1.37
N ASN A 3 12.69 21.26 -1.92
CA ASN A 3 12.79 22.56 -1.23
C ASN A 3 12.00 22.60 0.09
N LEU A 4 10.85 21.93 0.17
CA LEU A 4 10.06 21.85 1.40
C LEU A 4 10.80 21.01 2.46
N ILE A 5 11.37 19.88 2.07
CA ILE A 5 12.21 19.05 2.95
C ILE A 5 13.40 19.86 3.49
N ARG A 6 14.12 20.56 2.60
CA ARG A 6 15.27 21.38 2.99
C ARG A 6 14.89 22.52 3.94
N LEU A 7 13.80 23.24 3.65
CA LEU A 7 13.36 24.36 4.47
C LEU A 7 12.74 23.91 5.80
N GLY A 8 12.05 22.76 5.81
CA GLY A 8 11.46 22.16 7.00
C GLY A 8 12.47 21.45 7.91
N GLY A 9 13.73 21.34 7.50
CA GLY A 9 14.80 20.73 8.29
C GLY A 9 14.82 19.20 8.24
N GLY A 10 14.44 18.61 7.10
CA GLY A 10 14.46 17.17 6.85
C GLY A 10 13.06 16.54 6.80
N SER A 11 12.96 15.35 6.24
CA SER A 11 11.66 14.69 6.01
C SER A 11 10.93 14.38 7.29
N LYS A 12 11.67 13.96 8.33
CA LYS A 12 11.11 13.71 9.65
C LYS A 12 10.43 14.94 10.26
N ARG A 13 11.08 16.11 10.23
CA ARG A 13 10.49 17.34 10.79
C ARG A 13 9.27 17.83 10.01
N VAL A 14 9.27 17.65 8.70
CA VAL A 14 8.10 17.96 7.86
C VAL A 14 6.94 17.02 8.20
N PHE A 15 7.22 15.73 8.44
CA PHE A 15 6.21 14.76 8.85
C PHE A 15 5.66 15.05 10.25
N GLU A 16 6.51 15.33 11.25
CA GLU A 16 6.08 15.76 12.60
C GLU A 16 5.19 17.02 12.53
N ALA A 17 5.50 17.96 11.64
CA ALA A 17 4.66 19.13 11.41
C ALA A 17 3.30 18.79 10.77
N SER A 18 3.24 17.76 9.90
CA SER A 18 1.97 17.25 9.38
C SER A 18 1.11 16.61 10.46
N GLU A 19 1.71 15.84 11.37
CA GLU A 19 1.01 15.25 12.52
C GLU A 19 0.46 16.33 13.46
N ALA A 20 1.26 17.35 13.78
CA ALA A 20 0.82 18.50 14.56
C ALA A 20 -0.35 19.24 13.88
N ALA A 21 -0.26 19.47 12.57
CA ALA A 21 -1.34 20.09 11.81
C ALA A 21 -2.63 19.25 11.83
N TYR A 22 -2.52 17.92 11.78
CA TYR A 22 -3.67 17.02 11.90
C TYR A 22 -4.33 17.12 13.29
N LEU A 23 -3.54 17.12 14.37
CA LEU A 23 -4.02 17.27 15.74
C LEU A 23 -4.72 18.62 15.97
N GLU A 24 -4.24 19.67 15.31
CA GLU A 24 -4.86 21.00 15.29
C GLU A 24 -6.08 21.09 14.35
N GLN A 25 -6.54 19.98 13.77
CA GLN A 25 -7.64 19.89 12.81
C GLN A 25 -7.42 20.69 11.52
N LYS A 26 -6.17 21.06 11.22
CA LYS A 26 -5.77 21.69 9.96
C LYS A 26 -5.55 20.62 8.89
N TYR A 27 -6.58 19.83 8.60
CA TYR A 27 -6.47 18.62 7.77
C TYR A 27 -5.95 18.88 6.36
N GLN A 28 -6.31 20.02 5.75
CA GLN A 28 -5.76 20.41 4.45
C GLN A 28 -4.25 20.65 4.54
N TRP A 29 -3.79 21.29 5.61
CA TRP A 29 -2.37 21.56 5.81
C TRP A 29 -1.58 20.30 6.15
N SER A 30 -2.15 19.43 7.00
CA SER A 30 -1.63 18.08 7.25
C SER A 30 -1.38 17.34 5.94
N LEU A 31 -2.41 17.27 5.08
CA LEU A 31 -2.30 16.59 3.79
C LEU A 31 -1.17 17.17 2.92
N GLU A 32 -1.08 18.49 2.75
CA GLU A 32 -0.05 19.07 1.88
C GLU A 32 1.37 18.87 2.43
N LEU A 33 1.53 18.86 3.75
CA LEU A 33 2.83 18.61 4.35
C LEU A 33 3.30 17.16 4.15
N THR A 34 2.39 16.19 4.05
CA THR A 34 2.76 14.78 3.77
C THR A 34 3.25 14.53 2.34
N GLU A 35 2.94 15.41 1.38
CA GLU A 35 3.31 15.20 -0.04
C GLU A 35 4.83 15.11 -0.26
N ALA A 36 5.62 15.91 0.46
CA ALA A 36 7.07 15.89 0.30
C ALA A 36 7.73 14.65 0.97
N PRO A 37 7.41 14.29 2.23
CA PRO A 37 7.83 13.03 2.84
C PRO A 37 7.39 11.79 2.05
N SER A 38 6.22 11.79 1.41
CA SER A 38 5.79 10.67 0.54
C SER A 38 6.72 10.43 -0.66
N LEU A 39 7.37 11.48 -1.17
CA LEU A 39 8.30 11.39 -2.30
C LEU A 39 9.75 11.17 -1.86
N TYR A 40 10.09 11.62 -0.65
CA TYR A 40 11.43 11.54 -0.07
C TYR A 40 11.34 11.10 1.39
N PRO A 41 10.94 9.84 1.67
CA PRO A 41 10.66 9.41 3.03
C PRO A 41 11.90 9.36 3.94
N GLU A 42 13.10 9.27 3.37
CA GLU A 42 14.33 9.02 4.15
C GLU A 42 14.11 7.79 5.06
N ASP A 43 14.15 7.97 6.38
CA ASP A 43 13.95 6.91 7.38
C ASP A 43 12.49 6.76 7.85
N LEU A 44 11.55 7.47 7.23
CA LEU A 44 10.14 7.43 7.61
C LEU A 44 9.45 6.16 7.13
N ASN A 45 8.51 5.68 7.96
CA ASN A 45 7.66 4.58 7.61
C ASN A 45 6.57 5.05 6.63
N MET A 46 6.64 4.56 5.38
CA MET A 46 5.66 4.93 4.35
C MET A 46 4.22 4.59 4.74
N SER A 47 3.98 3.55 5.55
CA SER A 47 2.61 3.22 5.97
C SER A 47 2.02 4.29 6.90
N GLU A 48 2.84 4.92 7.75
CA GLU A 48 2.42 6.00 8.65
C GLU A 48 2.08 7.26 7.86
N ILE A 49 2.90 7.61 6.86
CA ILE A 49 2.63 8.75 5.97
C ILE A 49 1.30 8.53 5.22
N ILE A 50 1.12 7.35 4.64
CA ILE A 50 -0.10 6.97 3.92
C ILE A 50 -1.31 7.00 4.87
N GLN A 51 -1.18 6.48 6.08
CA GLN A 51 -2.26 6.49 7.06
C GLN A 51 -2.69 7.92 7.40
N LEU A 52 -1.74 8.82 7.61
CA LEU A 52 -2.03 10.23 7.90
C LEU A 52 -2.70 10.94 6.71
N GLN A 53 -2.29 10.63 5.48
CA GLN A 53 -2.94 11.12 4.25
C GLN A 53 -4.41 10.69 4.19
N VAL A 54 -4.67 9.40 4.40
CA VAL A 54 -6.02 8.82 4.37
C VAL A 54 -6.90 9.45 5.44
N LEU A 55 -6.40 9.55 6.68
CA LEU A 55 -7.13 10.17 7.78
C LEU A 55 -7.44 11.64 7.50
N SER A 56 -6.48 12.40 6.96
CA SER A 56 -6.67 13.81 6.60
C SER A 56 -7.75 13.96 5.52
N LEU A 57 -7.73 13.12 4.49
CA LEU A 57 -8.74 13.11 3.42
C LEU A 57 -10.14 12.74 3.95
N GLN A 58 -10.25 11.75 4.84
CA GLN A 58 -11.51 11.36 5.44
C GLN A 58 -12.12 12.49 6.29
N ASN A 59 -11.29 13.20 7.07
CA ASN A 59 -11.74 14.37 7.83
C ASN A 59 -12.11 15.55 6.92
N LEU A 60 -11.37 15.79 5.83
CA LEU A 60 -11.78 16.78 4.85
C LEU A 60 -13.14 16.42 4.22
N ALA A 61 -13.38 15.14 3.93
CA ALA A 61 -14.66 14.69 3.40
C ALA A 61 -15.83 14.91 4.37
N SER A 62 -15.61 14.71 5.68
CA SER A 62 -16.66 14.91 6.71
C SER A 62 -17.03 16.38 6.87
N LEU A 63 -16.08 17.30 6.66
CA LEU A 63 -16.31 18.74 6.68
C LEU A 63 -16.98 19.29 5.41
N GLN A 64 -17.00 18.52 4.31
CA GLN A 64 -17.59 18.98 3.04
C GLN A 64 -19.11 19.00 3.06
N THR A 65 -19.67 20.14 2.66
CA THR A 65 -21.10 20.32 2.44
C THR A 65 -21.56 19.80 1.08
N SER A 66 -20.69 19.88 0.07
CA SER A 66 -20.99 19.41 -1.28
C SER A 66 -20.73 17.90 -1.41
N THR A 67 -21.67 17.19 -2.04
CA THR A 67 -21.50 15.77 -2.37
C THR A 67 -20.29 15.55 -3.28
N ASN A 68 -20.04 16.46 -4.21
CA ASN A 68 -18.90 16.38 -5.13
C ASN A 68 -17.56 16.48 -4.38
N GLY A 69 -17.42 17.47 -3.49
CA GLY A 69 -16.22 17.63 -2.68
C GLY A 69 -15.98 16.43 -1.77
N ARG A 70 -17.03 15.97 -1.07
CA ARG A 70 -16.97 14.78 -0.22
C ARG A 70 -16.51 13.54 -1.02
N ASN A 71 -17.14 13.29 -2.16
CA ASN A 71 -16.80 12.15 -3.01
C ASN A 71 -15.38 12.22 -3.55
N TRP A 72 -14.88 13.42 -3.89
CA TRP A 72 -13.51 13.61 -4.36
C TRP A 72 -12.51 13.17 -3.29
N TYR A 73 -12.66 13.63 -2.04
CA TYR A 73 -11.77 13.26 -0.95
C TYR A 73 -11.82 11.76 -0.63
N LEU A 74 -13.02 11.17 -0.55
CA LEU A 74 -13.19 9.73 -0.29
C LEU A 74 -12.59 8.87 -1.41
N ARG A 75 -12.81 9.23 -2.68
CA ARG A 75 -12.22 8.52 -3.81
C ARG A 75 -10.70 8.60 -3.81
N LYS A 76 -10.14 9.77 -3.46
CA LYS A 76 -8.68 9.92 -3.33
C LYS A 76 -8.13 9.08 -2.18
N ALA A 77 -8.79 9.07 -1.03
CA ALA A 77 -8.38 8.24 0.13
C ALA A 77 -8.36 6.75 -0.23
N LEU A 78 -9.43 6.25 -0.86
CA LEU A 78 -9.49 4.87 -1.34
C LEU A 78 -8.36 4.55 -2.31
N LYS A 79 -8.10 5.45 -3.28
CA LYS A 79 -7.05 5.24 -4.27
C LYS A 79 -5.66 5.13 -3.63
N ILE A 80 -5.38 5.94 -2.62
CA ILE A 80 -4.11 5.88 -1.88
C ILE A 80 -3.99 4.55 -1.12
N GLN A 81 -5.07 4.10 -0.46
CA GLN A 81 -5.09 2.80 0.21
C GLN A 81 -4.84 1.64 -0.76
N GLU A 82 -5.55 1.61 -1.90
CA GLU A 82 -5.36 0.58 -2.94
C GLU A 82 -3.90 0.49 -3.41
N LEU A 83 -3.27 1.65 -3.63
CA LEU A 83 -1.87 1.72 -4.03
C LEU A 83 -0.91 1.25 -2.93
N SER A 84 -1.25 1.45 -1.65
CA SER A 84 -0.46 0.94 -0.53
C SER A 84 -0.50 -0.59 -0.44
N TYR A 85 -1.66 -1.20 -0.75
CA TYR A 85 -1.81 -2.66 -0.75
C TYR A 85 -1.18 -3.33 -1.97
N SER A 86 -1.04 -2.61 -3.09
CA SER A 86 -0.37 -3.14 -4.29
C SER A 86 1.16 -3.16 -4.18
N HIS A 87 1.75 -2.43 -3.22
CA HIS A 87 3.21 -2.26 -3.06
C HIS A 87 3.81 -3.04 -1.88
N GLN A 88 3.04 -3.86 -1.17
CA GLN A 88 3.68 -4.87 -0.31
C GLN A 88 4.48 -5.82 -1.19
N PRO A 89 5.82 -5.94 -1.02
CA PRO A 89 6.54 -7.05 -1.62
C PRO A 89 5.85 -8.31 -1.12
N TYR A 90 5.42 -9.16 -2.05
CA TYR A 90 4.91 -10.49 -1.73
C TYR A 90 6.00 -11.19 -0.93
N VAL A 91 5.88 -11.19 0.40
CA VAL A 91 6.59 -12.13 1.25
C VAL A 91 5.86 -13.43 0.99
N CYS A 92 6.41 -14.25 0.10
CA CYS A 92 6.06 -15.64 0.03
C CYS A 92 6.51 -16.28 1.36
N ASP A 93 5.71 -16.11 2.40
CA ASP A 93 5.84 -16.89 3.62
C ASP A 93 5.52 -18.34 3.21
N GLU A 94 6.53 -19.20 3.29
CA GLU A 94 6.51 -20.56 2.75
C GLU A 94 5.47 -21.45 3.46
N ASN A 95 4.82 -20.95 4.51
CA ASN A 95 4.02 -21.77 5.43
C ASN A 95 2.51 -21.49 5.43
N ASN A 96 1.96 -20.55 4.64
CA ASN A 96 0.52 -20.30 4.67
C ASN A 96 -0.08 -19.62 3.40
N ASN A 97 0.27 -20.12 2.21
CA ASN A 97 -0.02 -19.44 0.94
C ASN A 97 -1.34 -19.83 0.25
N ASP A 98 -2.04 -20.89 0.68
CA ASP A 98 -3.23 -21.34 -0.06
C ASP A 98 -4.51 -20.59 0.36
N ASP A 99 -4.74 -20.38 1.67
CA ASP A 99 -5.98 -19.76 2.17
C ASP A 99 -6.09 -18.26 1.86
N LEU A 100 -4.98 -17.52 1.92
CA LEU A 100 -4.93 -16.08 1.69
C LEU A 100 -5.10 -15.70 0.21
N ASN A 101 -4.54 -16.50 -0.71
CA ASN A 101 -4.70 -16.26 -2.14
C ASN A 101 -6.12 -16.60 -2.63
N GLU A 102 -6.77 -17.58 -1.99
CA GLU A 102 -8.17 -17.89 -2.26
C GLU A 102 -9.10 -16.76 -1.80
N TYR A 103 -8.89 -16.24 -0.59
CA TYR A 103 -9.65 -15.10 -0.07
C TYR A 103 -9.48 -13.85 -0.96
N ARG A 104 -8.24 -13.56 -1.38
CA ARG A 104 -7.93 -12.42 -2.26
C ARG A 104 -8.56 -12.56 -3.64
N THR A 105 -8.57 -13.77 -4.21
CA THR A 105 -9.22 -14.04 -5.50
C THR A 105 -10.73 -13.84 -5.39
N ARG A 106 -11.36 -14.38 -4.33
CA ARG A 106 -12.79 -14.18 -4.06
C ARG A 106 -13.16 -12.71 -3.90
N HIS A 107 -12.39 -11.97 -3.12
CA HIS A 107 -12.65 -10.54 -2.90
C HIS A 107 -12.53 -9.70 -4.19
N LEU A 108 -11.54 -10.00 -5.04
CA LEU A 108 -11.38 -9.32 -6.34
C LEU A 108 -12.50 -9.68 -7.33
N GLU A 109 -13.02 -10.90 -7.26
CA GLU A 109 -14.18 -11.32 -8.07
C GLU A 109 -15.48 -10.67 -7.62
N GLU A 110 -15.67 -10.52 -6.30
CA GLU A 110 -16.80 -9.77 -5.72
C GLU A 110 -16.78 -8.29 -6.13
N LEU A 111 -15.60 -7.71 -6.26
CA LEU A 111 -15.39 -6.35 -6.78
C LEU A 111 -15.49 -6.24 -8.32
N GLY A 112 -15.66 -7.37 -9.02
CA GLY A 112 -15.79 -7.42 -10.48
C GLY A 112 -14.48 -7.29 -11.25
N ASP A 113 -13.32 -7.25 -10.58
CA ASP A 113 -12.01 -7.11 -11.22
C ASP A 113 -11.43 -8.47 -11.64
N ARG A 114 -12.00 -9.00 -12.73
CA ARG A 114 -11.63 -10.31 -13.29
C ARG A 114 -10.18 -10.38 -13.79
N ARG A 115 -9.57 -9.27 -14.18
CA ARG A 115 -8.18 -9.24 -14.69
C ARG A 115 -7.19 -9.44 -13.55
N SER A 116 -7.37 -8.71 -12.45
CA SER A 116 -6.53 -8.87 -11.26
C SER A 116 -6.72 -10.24 -10.61
N ALA A 117 -7.95 -10.75 -10.55
CA ALA A 117 -8.23 -12.10 -10.06
C ALA A 117 -7.57 -13.20 -10.91
N ALA A 118 -7.55 -13.05 -12.24
CA ALA A 118 -6.86 -13.97 -13.15
C ALA A 118 -5.33 -13.93 -12.97
N GLN A 119 -4.76 -12.74 -12.77
CA GLN A 119 -3.33 -12.58 -12.52
C GLN A 119 -2.89 -13.27 -11.22
N VAL A 120 -3.68 -13.14 -10.15
CA VAL A 120 -3.42 -13.80 -8.86
C VAL A 120 -3.43 -15.32 -9.02
N ARG A 121 -4.39 -15.88 -9.78
CA ARG A 121 -4.44 -17.32 -10.08
C ARG A 121 -3.23 -17.81 -10.88
N CYS A 122 -2.83 -17.09 -11.93
CA CYS A 122 -1.66 -17.45 -12.74
C CYS A 122 -0.37 -17.43 -11.93
N ASN A 123 -0.20 -16.43 -11.06
CA ASN A 123 0.98 -16.32 -10.22
C ASN A 123 1.05 -17.46 -9.18
N ASN A 124 -0.09 -17.86 -8.61
CA ASN A 124 -0.14 -18.99 -7.66
C ASN A 124 0.21 -20.33 -8.36
N SER A 125 -0.34 -20.57 -9.56
CA SER A 125 -0.01 -21.75 -10.36
C SER A 125 1.49 -21.82 -10.73
N ALA A 126 2.07 -20.70 -11.17
CA ALA A 126 3.49 -20.63 -11.50
C ALA A 126 4.39 -20.89 -10.27
N TYR A 127 3.98 -20.40 -9.09
CA TYR A 127 4.68 -20.64 -7.84
C TYR A 127 4.63 -22.12 -7.41
N GLN A 128 3.45 -22.74 -7.47
CA GLN A 128 3.29 -24.17 -7.17
C GLN A 128 4.09 -25.06 -8.13
N MET A 129 4.13 -24.72 -9.43
CA MET A 129 4.97 -25.44 -10.41
C MET A 129 6.46 -25.33 -10.09
N LYS A 130 6.95 -24.15 -9.68
CA LYS A 130 8.35 -23.95 -9.30
C LYS A 130 8.72 -24.77 -8.07
N GLN A 131 7.88 -24.76 -7.03
CA GLN A 131 8.11 -25.59 -5.84
C GLN A 131 8.13 -27.09 -6.15
N GLN A 132 7.22 -27.57 -7.02
CA GLN A 132 7.22 -28.98 -7.46
C GLN A 132 8.49 -29.34 -8.23
N TYR A 133 9.01 -28.42 -9.06
CA TYR A 133 10.26 -28.62 -9.80
C TYR A 133 11.48 -28.65 -8.87
N ASP A 134 11.60 -27.69 -7.95
CA ASP A 134 12.70 -27.60 -6.99
C ASP A 134 12.72 -28.80 -6.03
N ASN A 135 11.53 -29.30 -5.63
CA ASN A 135 11.42 -30.54 -4.86
C ASN A 135 11.81 -31.78 -5.67
N ARG A 136 11.52 -31.84 -6.97
CA ARG A 136 11.98 -32.95 -7.84
C ARG A 136 13.49 -32.97 -8.04
N ILE A 137 14.15 -31.81 -8.06
CA ILE A 137 15.62 -31.72 -8.16
C ILE A 137 16.29 -32.27 -6.91
N LYS A 138 15.75 -31.98 -5.72
CA LYS A 138 16.29 -32.47 -4.43
C LYS A 138 16.21 -34.00 -4.26
N ILE A 139 15.35 -34.70 -5.01
CA ILE A 139 15.11 -36.16 -4.86
C ILE A 139 16.02 -37.01 -5.77
N ARG A 140 16.82 -36.42 -6.68
CA ARG A 140 17.82 -37.18 -7.44
C ARG A 140 19.20 -37.07 -6.79
N PRO A 141 19.66 -38.06 -5.99
CA PRO A 141 21.08 -38.12 -5.66
C PRO A 141 21.85 -38.35 -6.97
N LEU A 142 22.75 -37.43 -7.31
CA LEU A 142 23.80 -37.66 -8.30
C LEU A 142 24.60 -38.86 -7.82
N LYS A 143 24.31 -40.07 -8.34
CA LYS A 143 25.24 -41.18 -8.28
C LYS A 143 26.41 -40.83 -9.20
N LEU A 144 27.43 -40.19 -8.62
CA LEU A 144 28.77 -40.15 -9.18
C LEU A 144 29.31 -41.59 -9.12
N ILE A 145 29.37 -42.24 -10.28
CA ILE A 145 30.21 -43.42 -10.54
C ILE A 145 31.38 -42.91 -11.36
#